data_AF-A0A402CJL4-F1
#
_entry.id   AF-A0A402CJL4-F1
#
_cell.length_a   1.000
_cell.length_b   1.000
_cell.length_c   1.000
_cell.angle_alpha   90.00
_cell.angle_beta   90.00
_cell.angle_gamma   90.00
#
_symmetry.space_group_name_H-M   'P 1'
#
loop_
_entity.id
_entity.type
_entity.pdbx_description
1 polymer ?
#
loop_
_entity_poly.entity_id
_entity_poly.type
_entity_poly.pdbx_seq_one_letter_code
_entity_poly.pdbx_strand_id
1 'polypeptide(L)' 'MLEEQGLQVDVVARREIPFGTVLTARRHMLAVRGIFAADHCIEEIVVIRGGQHS' A
#
# COMPACT_ATOMS: atom_id res chain seq x y z
N MET A 1 -3.64 -5.55 12.84
CA MET A 1 -2.46 -5.90 12.01
C MET A 1 -2.36 -7.43 11.90
N LEU A 2 -1.78 -8.01 10.84
CA LEU A 2 -1.83 -9.47 10.61
C LEU A 2 -1.12 -10.25 11.73
N GLU A 3 0.00 -9.71 12.23
CA GLU A 3 0.75 -10.25 13.37
C GLU A 3 -0.09 -10.28 14.65
N GLU A 4 -0.95 -9.27 14.88
CA GLU A 4 -1.86 -9.23 16.04
C GLU A 4 -2.93 -10.33 15.99
N GLN A 5 -3.11 -10.97 14.83
CA GLN A 5 -3.98 -12.13 14.66
C GLN A 5 -3.22 -13.46 14.79
N GLY A 6 -1.98 -13.44 15.27
CA GLY A 6 -1.14 -14.63 15.48
C GLY A 6 -0.52 -15.20 14.21
N LEU A 7 -0.53 -14.44 13.10
CA LEU A 7 0.14 -14.83 11.87
C LEU A 7 1.60 -14.41 11.91
N GLN A 8 2.50 -15.29 11.45
CA GLN A 8 3.85 -14.88 11.07
C GLN A 8 3.78 -14.24 9.69
N VAL A 9 4.41 -13.07 9.52
CA VAL A 9 4.21 -12.21 8.35
C VAL A 9 5.57 -11.86 7.75
N ASP A 10 5.77 -12.22 6.49
CA ASP A 10 6.95 -11.84 5.72
C ASP A 10 6.55 -11.06 4.45
N VAL A 11 7.19 -9.91 4.19
CA VAL A 11 7.07 -9.24 2.90
C VAL A 11 7.96 -9.95 1.89
N VAL A 12 7.35 -10.60 0.90
CA VAL A 12 8.08 -11.43 -0.08
C VAL A 12 8.27 -10.76 -1.42
N ALA A 13 7.52 -9.68 -1.70
CA ALA A 13 7.73 -8.85 -2.88
C ALA A 13 7.21 -7.43 -2.63
N ARG A 14 7.85 -6.47 -3.29
CA ARG A 14 7.43 -5.08 -3.39
C ARG A 14 7.55 -4.61 -4.82
N ARG A 15 6.67 -3.71 -5.23
CA ARG A 15 6.78 -3.04 -6.53
C ARG A 15 6.11 -1.68 -6.48
N GLU A 16 6.85 -0.67 -6.90
CA GLU A 16 6.29 0.64 -7.22
C GLU A 16 5.63 0.59 -8.60
N ILE A 17 4.41 1.11 -8.69
CA ILE A 17 3.64 1.24 -9.92
C ILE A 17 3.04 2.65 -9.97
N PRO A 18 2.68 3.17 -11.15
CA PRO A 18 1.91 4.40 -11.23
C PRO A 18 0.54 4.24 -10.56
N PHE A 19 0.01 5.33 -10.02
CA PHE A 19 -1.36 5.39 -9.50
C PHE A 19 -2.38 4.84 -10.50
N GLY A 20 -3.20 3.89 -10.04
CA GLY A 20 -4.37 3.44 -10.79
C GLY A 20 -5.42 4.55 -11.02
N THR A 21 -6.47 4.22 -11.79
CA THR A 21 -7.53 5.17 -12.21
C THR A 21 -8.13 5.96 -11.06
N VAL A 22 -8.37 5.32 -9.91
CA VAL A 22 -9.00 5.95 -8.75
C VAL A 22 -8.07 6.98 -8.10
N LEU A 23 -6.82 6.60 -7.81
CA LEU A 23 -5.86 7.52 -7.20
C LEU A 23 -5.50 8.67 -8.14
N THR A 24 -5.38 8.39 -9.44
CA THR A 24 -5.19 9.42 -10.46
C THR A 24 -6.34 10.43 -10.47
N ALA A 25 -7.60 9.96 -10.53
CA ALA A 25 -8.77 10.84 -10.57
C ALA A 25 -8.95 11.65 -9.28
N ARG A 26 -8.54 11.10 -8.13
CA ARG A 26 -8.71 11.74 -6.80
C ARG A 26 -7.47 12.45 -6.30
N ARG A 27 -6.40 12.52 -7.11
CA ARG A 27 -5.08 13.00 -6.68
C ARG A 27 -5.13 14.37 -6.00
N HIS A 28 -5.81 15.33 -6.63
CA HIS A 28 -5.91 16.68 -6.09
C HIS A 28 -6.63 16.72 -4.73
N MET A 29 -7.79 16.05 -4.61
CA MET A 29 -8.55 16.00 -3.36
C MET A 29 -7.73 15.36 -2.22
N LEU A 30 -7.03 14.27 -2.51
CA LEU A 30 -6.21 13.55 -1.52
C LEU A 30 -4.96 14.36 -1.11
N ALA A 31 -4.32 15.05 -2.06
CA ALA A 31 -3.19 15.94 -1.78
C ALA A 31 -3.59 17.16 -0.93
N VAL A 32 -4.73 17.80 -1.23
CA VAL A 32 -5.28 18.91 -0.42
C VAL A 32 -5.57 18.48 1.03
N ARG A 33 -5.91 17.21 1.23
CA ARG A 33 -6.13 16.60 2.55
C ARG A 33 -4.85 16.14 3.24
N GLY A 34 -3.69 16.30 2.60
CA GLY A 34 -2.40 15.90 3.15
C GLY A 34 -2.16 14.40 3.20
N ILE A 35 -2.92 13.59 2.43
CA ILE A 35 -2.73 12.14 2.37
C ILE A 35 -1.42 11.77 1.68
N PHE A 36 -1.02 12.56 0.69
CA PHE A 36 0.29 12.49 0.03
C PHE A 36 0.68 13.84 -0.57
N ALA A 37 1.95 14.00 -0.93
CA ALA A 37 2.46 15.19 -1.61
C ALA A 37 1.84 15.37 -3.01
N ALA A 38 1.69 16.60 -3.48
CA ALA A 38 0.98 16.89 -4.73
C ALA A 38 1.64 16.28 -5.99
N ASP A 39 2.94 16.03 -5.93
CA ASP A 39 3.76 15.39 -6.96
C ASP A 39 3.79 13.85 -6.87
N HIS A 40 3.22 13.28 -5.80
CA HIS A 40 3.11 11.83 -5.65
C HIS A 40 2.19 11.25 -6.73
N CYS A 41 2.71 10.28 -7.50
CA CYS A 41 2.00 9.62 -8.59
C CYS A 41 2.28 8.11 -8.71
N ILE A 42 2.96 7.53 -7.72
CA ILE A 42 3.28 6.11 -7.63
C ILE A 42 2.65 5.49 -6.38
N GLU A 43 2.21 4.25 -6.45
CA GLU A 43 1.77 3.44 -5.31
C GLU A 43 2.64 2.19 -5.19
N GLU A 44 2.76 1.65 -3.98
CA GLU A 44 3.49 0.41 -3.74
C GLU A 44 2.51 -0.76 -3.58
N ILE A 45 2.71 -1.80 -4.39
CA ILE A 45 2.09 -3.11 -4.16
C ILE A 45 3.06 -3.95 -3.34
N VAL A 46 2.58 -4.41 -2.18
CA VAL A 46 3.32 -5.29 -1.28
C VAL A 46 2.65 -6.65 -1.22
N VAL A 47 3.43 -7.72 -1.46
CA VAL A 47 2.95 -9.10 -1.29
C VAL A 47 3.45 -9.61 0.05
N ILE A 48 2.50 -10.01 0.88
CA ILE A 48 2.72 -10.51 2.22
C ILE A 48 2.45 -12.01 2.24
N ARG A 49 3.41 -12.79 2.70
CA ARG A 49 3.24 -14.22 3.02
C ARG A 49 2.86 -14.34 4.48
N GLY A 50 1.70 -14.94 4.75
CA GLY A 50 1.29 -15.36 6.08
C GLY A 50 1.63 -16.83 6.33
N GLY A 51 2.18 -17.13 7.50
CA GLY A 51 2.31 -18.48 8.06
C GLY A 51 1.50 -18.62 9.35
N GLN A 52 0.86 -19.77 9.56
CA GLN A 52 0.25 -20.11 10.84
C GLN A 52 1.26 -20.87 11.70
N HIS A 53 1.32 -20.56 13.00
CA HIS A 53 1.99 -21.42 13.96
C HIS A 53 1.22 -22.75 14.05
N SER A 54 1.86 -23.85 13.66
CA SER A 54 1.42 -25.22 13.94
C SER A 54 1.67 -25.59 15.40
#